data_AF-A0A2H1KND9-F1
#
_entry.id   AF-A0A2H1KND9-F1
#
_cell.length_a   1.000
_cell.length_b   1.000
_cell.length_c   1.000
_cell.angle_alpha   90.00
_cell.angle_beta   90.00
_cell.angle_gamma   90.00
#
_symmetry.space_group_name_H-M   'P 1'
#
loop_
_entity.id
_entity.type
_entity.pdbx_description
1 polymer ?
#
loop_
_entity_poly.entity_id
_entity_poly.type
_entity_poly.pdbx_seq_one_letter_code
_entity_poly.pdbx_strand_id
1 'polypeptide(L)'
;MGSMRHRGGETVTLHPLIDGAEDAHGNPIEEWGPDVERKKCAIEPRVHEVDTELGRSAVIYGFNVYDTFDSPVAEKDEMTVRGVRCKVDGEIARWLNPFTGQPKGSVITLKRVDG
;
A
#
# COMPACT_ATOMS: atom_id res chain seq x y z
N MET A 1 -15.86 11.92 -8.43
CA MET A 1 -14.64 11.42 -9.11
C MET A 1 -13.45 12.19 -8.56
N GLY A 2 -12.71 11.60 -7.62
CA GLY A 2 -11.71 12.27 -6.78
C GLY A 2 -10.40 12.56 -7.51
N SER A 3 -9.92 13.81 -7.43
CA SER A 3 -8.73 14.24 -8.17
C SER A 3 -7.46 14.16 -7.31
N MET A 4 -6.75 13.04 -7.39
CA MET A 4 -5.32 12.95 -7.08
C MET A 4 -4.69 11.98 -8.10
N ARG A 5 -4.44 12.52 -9.29
CA ARG A 5 -3.60 11.88 -10.30
C ARG A 5 -2.51 12.86 -10.68
N HIS A 6 -1.26 12.44 -10.53
CA HIS A 6 -0.11 13.30 -10.78
C HIS A 6 0.27 13.21 -12.28
N ARG A 7 0.35 14.34 -12.96
CA ARG A 7 0.63 14.40 -14.41
C ARG A 7 1.94 13.68 -14.80
N GLY A 8 2.90 13.58 -13.88
CA GLY A 8 4.13 12.79 -13.99
C GLY A 8 4.28 11.73 -12.89
N GLY A 9 3.18 11.22 -12.35
CA GLY A 9 3.21 10.18 -11.32
C GLY A 9 3.62 8.81 -11.87
N GLU A 10 4.18 7.99 -10.99
CA GLU A 10 4.64 6.63 -11.31
C GLU A 10 3.46 5.65 -11.43
N THR A 11 3.74 4.50 -12.04
CA THR A 11 2.84 3.34 -12.04
C THR A 11 3.30 2.38 -10.96
N VAL A 12 2.36 1.93 -10.14
CA VAL A 12 2.57 0.86 -9.14
C VAL A 12 1.66 -0.30 -9.45
N THR A 13 2.06 -1.51 -9.06
CA THR A 13 1.26 -2.72 -9.27
C THR A 13 0.62 -3.12 -7.95
N LEU A 14 -0.71 -3.25 -7.94
CA LEU A 14 -1.48 -3.80 -6.82
C LEU A 14 -1.63 -5.30 -7.00
N HIS A 15 -1.38 -6.04 -5.93
CA HIS A 15 -1.63 -7.47 -5.78
C HIS A 15 -2.76 -7.62 -4.75
N PRO A 16 -4.03 -7.71 -5.19
CA PRO A 16 -5.15 -7.80 -4.26
C PRO A 16 -5.13 -9.15 -3.55
N LEU A 17 -5.30 -9.18 -2.23
CA LEU A 17 -5.49 -10.43 -1.51
C LEU A 17 -6.86 -11.00 -1.90
N ILE A 18 -6.88 -12.28 -2.28
CA ILE A 18 -8.11 -13.03 -2.54
C ILE A 18 -8.24 -14.16 -1.52
N ASP A 19 -9.46 -14.63 -1.30
CA ASP A 19 -9.70 -15.82 -0.48
C ASP A 19 -9.10 -17.03 -1.22
N GLY A 20 -7.97 -17.51 -0.70
CA GLY A 20 -7.22 -18.63 -1.26
C GLY A 20 -7.67 -19.99 -0.73
N ALA A 21 -6.96 -21.03 -1.16
CA ALA A 21 -7.15 -22.39 -0.66
C ALA A 21 -6.78 -22.51 0.83
N GLU A 22 -7.34 -23.51 1.51
CA GLU A 22 -6.88 -23.92 2.83
C GLU A 22 -5.70 -24.91 2.73
N ASP A 23 -4.76 -24.83 3.67
CA ASP A 23 -3.69 -25.82 3.80
C ASP A 23 -4.20 -27.17 4.34
N ALA A 24 -3.31 -28.15 4.46
CA ALA A 24 -3.66 -29.49 4.98
C ALA A 24 -4.18 -29.51 6.43
N HIS A 25 -4.10 -28.38 7.14
CA HIS A 25 -4.55 -28.17 8.51
C HIS A 25 -5.78 -27.25 8.60
N GLY A 26 -6.35 -26.84 7.47
CA GLY A 26 -7.52 -25.95 7.41
C GLY A 26 -7.19 -24.47 7.64
N ASN A 27 -5.92 -24.05 7.54
CA ASN A 27 -5.56 -22.64 7.63
C ASN A 27 -5.65 -22.00 6.24
N PRO A 28 -6.18 -20.77 6.12
CA PRO A 28 -6.21 -20.07 4.84
C PRO A 28 -4.78 -19.75 4.38
N ILE A 29 -4.49 -20.06 3.12
CA ILE A 29 -3.25 -19.68 2.44
C ILE A 29 -3.47 -18.29 1.82
N GLU A 30 -2.56 -17.34 2.09
CA GLU A 30 -2.60 -16.04 1.41
C GLU A 30 -2.37 -16.25 -0.08
N GLU A 31 -3.37 -15.88 -0.90
CA GLU A 31 -3.32 -15.92 -2.35
C GLU A 31 -3.58 -14.53 -2.91
N TRP A 32 -2.87 -14.18 -3.97
CA TRP A 32 -3.00 -12.87 -4.61
C TRP A 32 -3.70 -13.01 -5.95
N GLY A 33 -4.72 -12.19 -6.16
CA GLY A 33 -5.47 -12.10 -7.40
C GLY A 33 -4.65 -11.46 -8.53
N PRO A 34 -5.29 -11.22 -9.68
CA PRO A 34 -4.61 -10.65 -10.83
C PRO A 34 -4.08 -9.25 -10.54
N ASP A 35 -2.86 -8.98 -11.01
CA ASP A 35 -2.18 -7.70 -10.87
C ASP A 35 -2.99 -6.54 -11.48
N VAL A 36 -3.11 -5.45 -10.73
CA VAL A 36 -3.81 -4.24 -11.16
C VAL A 36 -2.85 -3.06 -11.21
N GLU A 37 -2.64 -2.47 -12.39
CA GLU A 37 -1.84 -1.26 -12.52
C GLU A 37 -2.57 -0.02 -11.96
N ARG A 38 -1.93 0.68 -11.03
CA ARG A 38 -2.35 1.99 -10.54
C ARG A 38 -1.42 3.06 -11.12
N LYS A 39 -1.95 3.85 -12.05
CA LYS A 39 -1.19 4.87 -12.81
C LYS A 39 -1.28 6.24 -12.15
N LYS A 40 -0.22 7.04 -12.31
CA LYS A 40 -0.15 8.46 -11.91
C LYS A 40 -0.18 8.65 -10.39
N CYS A 41 0.39 7.70 -9.65
CA CYS A 41 0.56 7.80 -8.21
C CYS A 41 1.75 8.71 -7.89
N ALA A 42 1.66 9.53 -6.84
CA ALA A 42 2.86 10.12 -6.25
C ALA A 42 3.43 9.16 -5.22
N ILE A 43 4.76 9.06 -5.19
CA ILE A 43 5.50 8.11 -4.34
C ILE A 43 6.43 8.90 -3.44
N GLU A 44 6.24 8.75 -2.13
CA GLU A 44 7.14 9.27 -1.10
C GLU A 44 7.92 8.09 -0.51
N PRO A 45 9.25 8.03 -0.68
CA PRO A 45 10.08 7.04 0.01
C PRO A 45 10.00 7.25 1.52
N ARG A 46 9.80 6.16 2.26
CA ARG A 46 9.70 6.15 3.72
C ARG A 46 10.86 5.33 4.28
N VAL A 47 11.62 5.93 5.21
CA VAL A 47 12.67 5.26 5.97
C VAL A 47 12.39 5.53 7.45
N HIS A 48 12.15 4.48 8.22
CA HIS A 48 12.01 4.59 9.67
C HIS A 48 13.04 3.72 10.37
N GLU A 49 13.77 4.31 11.29
CA GLU A 49 14.57 3.58 12.26
C GLU A 49 13.67 3.20 13.43
N VAL A 50 13.70 1.92 13.80
CA VAL A 50 13.01 1.39 14.97
C VAL A 50 14.08 0.81 15.88
N ASP A 51 14.19 1.37 17.08
CA ASP A 51 15.00 0.78 18.14
C ASP A 51 14.25 -0.41 18.73
N THR A 52 14.85 -1.59 18.65
CA THR A 52 14.32 -2.78 19.32
C THR A 52 14.86 -2.83 20.76
N GLU A 53 14.06 -3.37 21.69
CA GLU A 53 14.38 -3.45 23.13
C GLU A 53 15.71 -4.17 23.45
N LEU A 54 16.32 -4.87 22.48
CA LEU A 54 17.58 -5.59 22.60
C LEU A 54 18.80 -4.81 22.06
N GLY A 55 18.67 -3.50 21.83
CA GLY A 55 19.77 -2.66 21.32
C GLY A 55 20.12 -2.92 19.86
N ARG A 56 19.19 -3.47 19.07
CA ARG A 56 19.30 -3.58 17.62
C ARG A 56 18.42 -2.52 16.98
N SER A 57 18.98 -1.70 16.09
CA SER A 57 18.17 -0.79 15.27
C SER A 57 17.78 -1.50 13.98
N ALA A 58 16.49 -1.45 13.62
CA ALA A 58 15.97 -1.95 12.36
C ALA A 58 15.54 -0.77 11.48
N VAL A 59 15.96 -0.77 10.22
CA VAL A 59 15.53 0.24 9.24
C VAL A 59 14.38 -0.33 8.44
N ILE A 60 13.18 0.17 8.68
CA ILE A 60 12.01 -0.14 7.86
C ILE A 60 12.05 0.75 6.62
N TYR A 61 12.29 0.11 5.47
CA TYR A 61 12.13 0.72 4.17
C TYR A 61 10.69 0.51 3.67
N GLY A 62 10.11 1.57 3.11
CA GLY A 62 8.75 1.53 2.59
C GLY A 62 8.45 2.72 1.70
N PHE A 63 7.17 2.90 1.40
CA PHE A 63 6.68 4.02 0.60
C PHE A 63 5.34 4.49 1.14
N ASN A 64 5.05 5.79 1.02
CA ASN A 64 3.67 6.26 0.97
C ASN A 64 3.28 6.43 -0.50
N VAL A 65 2.17 5.81 -0.88
CA VAL A 65 1.58 5.91 -2.22
C VAL A 65 0.36 6.81 -2.13
N TYR A 66 0.39 7.90 -2.89
CA TYR A 66 -0.72 8.83 -3.02
C TYR A 66 -1.52 8.46 -4.28
N ASP A 67 -2.79 8.09 -4.09
CA ASP A 67 -3.69 7.62 -5.15
C ASP A 67 -5.06 8.34 -5.06
N THR A 68 -5.99 7.98 -5.94
CA THR A 68 -7.34 8.50 -5.95
C THR A 68 -8.11 8.10 -4.70
N PHE A 69 -9.03 8.96 -4.27
CA PHE A 69 -9.84 8.73 -3.07
C PHE A 69 -10.62 7.41 -3.09
N ASP A 70 -10.96 6.90 -4.26
CA ASP A 70 -11.68 5.65 -4.52
C ASP A 70 -10.74 4.47 -4.84
N SER A 71 -9.45 4.57 -4.51
CA SER A 71 -8.48 3.48 -4.68
C SER A 71 -9.03 2.17 -4.10
N PRO A 72 -8.98 1.03 -4.82
CA PRO A 72 -9.54 -0.24 -4.37
C PRO A 72 -8.66 -0.97 -3.35
N VAL A 73 -7.48 -0.43 -3.03
CA VAL A 73 -6.50 -1.06 -2.14
C VAL A 73 -7.11 -1.31 -0.76
N ALA A 74 -6.95 -2.54 -0.28
CA ALA A 74 -7.32 -3.01 1.04
C ALA A 74 -6.08 -3.22 1.94
N GLU A 75 -6.31 -3.32 3.25
CA GLU A 75 -5.26 -3.36 4.29
C GLU A 75 -4.35 -4.59 4.22
N LYS A 76 -4.82 -5.67 3.59
CA LYS A 76 -4.04 -6.91 3.43
C LYS A 76 -3.42 -7.08 2.05
N ASP A 77 -3.68 -6.13 1.15
CA ASP A 77 -3.11 -6.18 -0.19
C ASP A 77 -1.59 -5.97 -0.14
N GLU A 78 -0.95 -6.36 -1.23
CA GLU A 78 0.44 -6.03 -1.47
C GLU A 78 0.57 -5.13 -2.69
N MET A 79 1.67 -4.37 -2.74
CA MET A 79 1.97 -3.50 -3.86
C MET A 79 3.44 -3.59 -4.23
N THR A 80 3.71 -3.61 -5.54
CA THR A 80 5.06 -3.47 -6.07
C THR A 80 5.29 -2.02 -6.51
N VAL A 81 6.28 -1.37 -5.88
CA VAL A 81 6.70 0.00 -6.16
C VAL A 81 8.18 -0.02 -6.55
N ARG A 82 8.51 0.47 -7.76
CA ARG A 82 9.89 0.47 -8.29
C ARG A 82 10.57 -0.90 -8.22
N GLY A 83 9.80 -1.97 -8.46
CA GLY A 83 10.29 -3.36 -8.41
C GLY A 83 10.43 -3.95 -7.01
N VAL A 84 10.07 -3.21 -5.95
CA VAL A 84 10.08 -3.68 -4.57
C VAL A 84 8.67 -4.04 -4.15
N ARG A 85 8.47 -5.31 -3.73
CA ARG A 85 7.20 -5.79 -3.20
C ARG A 85 7.05 -5.44 -1.72
N CYS A 86 5.92 -4.82 -1.39
CA CYS A 86 5.61 -4.29 -0.07
C CYS A 86 4.19 -4.70 0.34
N LYS A 87 3.97 -4.88 1.64
CA LYS A 87 2.63 -5.08 2.21
C LYS A 87 2.05 -3.72 2.64
N VAL A 88 0.73 -3.59 2.52
CA VAL A 88 0.02 -2.44 3.11
C VAL A 88 0.20 -2.47 4.63
N ASP A 89 0.58 -1.31 5.19
CA ASP A 89 0.90 -1.11 6.59
C ASP A 89 -0.18 -0.21 7.22
N GLY A 90 -1.20 -0.85 7.77
CA GLY A 90 -2.32 -0.19 8.45
C GLY A 90 -3.45 0.26 7.52
N GLU A 91 -4.27 1.18 8.03
CA GLU A 91 -5.48 1.68 7.37
C GLU A 91 -5.14 2.65 6.22
N ILE A 92 -5.92 2.59 5.14
CA ILE A 92 -5.80 3.53 4.02
C ILE A 92 -6.40 4.88 4.43
N ALA A 93 -5.56 5.91 4.59
CA ALA A 93 -6.04 7.24 4.94
C ALA A 93 -6.77 7.90 3.76
N ARG A 94 -8.08 8.13 3.89
CA ARG A 94 -8.92 8.75 2.85
C ARG A 94 -9.15 10.23 3.12
N TRP A 95 -8.66 11.08 2.23
CA TRP A 95 -8.67 12.53 2.42
C TRP A 95 -9.91 13.18 1.82
N LEU A 96 -10.78 13.68 2.69
CA LEU A 96 -11.87 14.59 2.36
C LEU A 96 -11.46 16.02 2.67
N ASN A 97 -11.77 16.95 1.77
CA ASN A 97 -11.61 18.37 2.09
C ASN A 97 -12.63 18.77 3.18
N PRO A 98 -12.20 19.31 4.34
CA PRO A 98 -13.12 19.62 5.43
C PRO A 98 -14.06 20.80 5.15
N PHE A 99 -13.71 21.68 4.21
CA PHE A 99 -14.52 22.84 3.86
C PHE A 99 -15.55 22.54 2.76
N THR A 100 -15.24 21.60 1.86
CA THR A 100 -16.09 21.30 0.69
C THR A 100 -16.66 19.89 0.68
N GLY A 101 -16.25 19.02 1.60
CA GLY A 101 -16.59 17.60 1.61
C GLY A 101 -16.05 16.82 0.41
N GLN A 102 -15.24 17.44 -0.46
CA GLN A 102 -14.83 16.82 -1.71
C GLN A 102 -13.72 15.77 -1.50
N PRO A 103 -13.85 14.58 -2.11
CA PRO A 103 -12.77 13.59 -2.24
C PRO A 103 -11.52 14.18 -2.88
N LYS A 104 -10.39 14.15 -2.17
CA LYS A 104 -9.09 14.59 -2.69
C LYS A 104 -8.22 13.42 -3.08
N GLY A 105 -8.01 12.46 -2.20
CA GLY A 105 -7.13 11.33 -2.49
C GLY A 105 -7.09 10.31 -1.37
N SER A 106 -6.17 9.37 -1.49
CA SER A 106 -5.83 8.41 -0.43
C SER A 106 -4.32 8.33 -0.24
N VAL A 107 -3.90 8.00 0.98
CA VAL A 107 -2.52 7.64 1.28
C VAL A 107 -2.50 6.18 1.69
N ILE A 108 -1.75 5.36 0.93
CA ILE A 108 -1.48 3.97 1.25
C ILE A 108 -0.06 3.91 1.78
N THR A 109 0.09 3.56 3.06
CA THR A 109 1.41 3.33 3.66
C THR A 109 1.82 1.90 3.39
N LEU A 110 3.04 1.72 2.90
CA LEU A 110 3.61 0.43 2.53
C LEU A 110 4.86 0.16 3.37
N LYS A 111 4.99 -1.09 3.79
CA LYS A 111 6.20 -1.64 4.42
C LYS A 111 6.76 -2.74 3.54
N ARG A 112 8.08 -2.75 3.31
CA ARG A 112 8.73 -3.83 2.56
C ARG A 112 8.46 -5.18 3.23
N VAL A 113 8.15 -6.20 2.43
CA VAL A 113 8.08 -7.57 2.93
C VAL A 113 9.51 -8.04 3.15
N ASP A 114 9.85 -8.36 4.40
CA ASP A 114 11.09 -9.06 4.72
C ASP A 114 10.91 -10.53 4.31
N GLY A 115 11.85 -11.04 3.51
CA GLY A 115 11.93 -12.46 3.14
C GLY A 115 12.75 -13.24 4.15
#